data_AF-A0A2V9PX48-F1
#
_entry.id   AF-A0A2V9PX48-F1
#
_cell.length_a   1.000
_cell.length_b   1.000
_cell.length_c   1.000
_cell.angle_alpha   90.00
_cell.angle_beta   90.00
_cell.angle_gamma   90.00
#
_symmetry.space_group_name_H-M   'P 1'
#
loop_
_entity.id
_entity.type
_entity.pdbx_description
1 polymer ?
#
loop_
_entity_poly.entity_id
_entity_poly.type
_entity_poly.pdbx_seq_one_letter_code
_entity_poly.pdbx_strand_id
1 'polypeptide(L)'
;MEWWELRDAKEHVVYRESYPVAFENGMFASSVGISANSFTTKQGSGILVHGMELPSAPDSGGWVQVFGFKYGRDKYAADERLFGPFGPPIFIDGEFLDIGTDSFRPTPTSFGGATATVMHDVLKFRVWTGNFNIVYPVLINWITGKLQPAWRCIETTSKGQVERCSYPITVEAHRDKQPTFVRLFPEADDGFTPKHVIVQPQSKIEYLEARTPVAWNEDAKAISFSVNEDVWIKVCIDGLEGWIHSQEDFEAVGLPQAG
;
A
#
# COMPACT_ATOMS: atom_id res chain seq x y z
N MET A 1 8.69 -23.27 28.77
CA MET A 1 8.74 -23.38 27.29
C MET A 1 7.38 -23.83 26.85
N GLU A 2 6.60 -22.91 26.30
CA GLU A 2 5.32 -23.24 25.70
C GLU A 2 5.55 -23.49 24.21
N TRP A 3 4.85 -24.49 23.65
CA TRP A 3 4.91 -24.83 22.24
C TRP A 3 3.50 -24.95 21.71
N TRP A 4 3.32 -24.55 20.47
CA TRP A 4 2.11 -24.87 19.71
C TRP A 4 2.31 -26.21 19.04
N GLU A 5 1.27 -27.03 19.05
CA GLU A 5 1.26 -28.28 18.30
C GLU A 5 -0.02 -28.40 17.48
N LEU A 6 0.13 -28.76 16.22
CA LEU A 6 -0.99 -29.18 15.38
C LEU A 6 -1.18 -30.68 15.60
N ARG A 7 -2.39 -31.09 15.96
CA ARG A 7 -2.76 -32.49 16.13
C ARG A 7 -3.71 -32.93 15.01
N ASP A 8 -3.54 -34.15 14.53
CA ASP A 8 -4.50 -34.77 13.61
C ASP A 8 -5.80 -35.15 14.35
N ALA A 9 -6.81 -35.61 13.61
CA ALA A 9 -8.09 -36.03 14.20
C ALA A 9 -8.00 -37.26 15.14
N LYS A 10 -6.82 -37.87 15.28
CA LYS A 10 -6.51 -38.96 16.21
C LYS A 10 -5.58 -38.49 17.34
N GLU A 11 -5.45 -37.18 17.53
CA GLU A 11 -4.60 -36.52 18.54
C GLU A 11 -3.09 -36.69 18.31
N HIS A 12 -2.63 -37.16 17.15
CA HIS A 12 -1.20 -37.23 16.85
C HIS A 12 -0.64 -35.87 16.49
N VAL A 13 0.47 -35.48 17.12
CA VAL A 13 1.18 -34.24 16.82
C VAL A 13 1.84 -34.34 15.44
N VAL A 14 1.36 -33.55 14.48
CA VAL A 14 1.90 -33.48 13.11
C VAL A 14 2.81 -32.26 12.91
N TYR A 15 2.74 -31.27 13.80
CA TYR A 15 3.62 -30.10 13.82
C TYR A 15 3.84 -29.64 15.26
N ARG A 16 5.06 -29.22 15.61
CA ARG A 16 5.36 -28.59 16.90
C ARG A 16 6.37 -27.48 16.69
N GLU A 17 6.05 -26.30 17.19
CA GLU A 17 6.96 -25.15 17.17
C GLU A 17 6.92 -24.42 18.52
N SER A 18 8.10 -24.05 19.02
CA SER A 18 8.24 -23.28 20.25
C SER A 18 8.69 -21.87 19.92
N TYR A 19 7.90 -20.87 20.31
CA TYR A 19 8.31 -19.48 20.27
C TYR A 19 8.67 -19.01 21.68
N PRO A 20 9.77 -18.26 21.86
CA PRO A 20 10.08 -17.62 23.14
C PRO A 20 9.14 -16.42 23.33
N VAL A 21 7.88 -16.67 23.67
CA VAL A 21 6.95 -15.60 24.05
C VAL A 21 6.96 -15.50 25.57
N ALA A 22 7.33 -14.34 26.10
CA ALA A 22 7.24 -14.06 27.52
C ALA A 22 5.81 -13.56 27.82
N PHE A 23 5.17 -14.15 28.82
CA PHE A 23 3.84 -13.76 29.29
C PHE A 23 3.98 -13.24 30.71
N GLU A 24 3.67 -11.97 30.94
CA GLU A 24 3.84 -11.31 32.23
C GLU A 24 2.58 -10.50 32.57
N ASN A 25 2.08 -10.65 33.80
CA ASN A 25 0.89 -9.95 34.31
C ASN A 25 -0.38 -10.10 33.45
N GLY A 26 -0.58 -11.24 32.79
CA GLY A 26 -1.78 -11.50 31.99
C GLY A 26 -1.73 -10.92 30.58
N MET A 27 -0.57 -10.40 30.15
CA MET A 27 -0.35 -9.89 28.79
C MET A 27 0.90 -10.53 28.16
N PHE A 28 0.91 -10.60 26.84
CA PHE A 28 2.13 -10.89 26.10
C PHE A 28 3.11 -9.74 26.30
N ALA A 29 4.37 -10.06 26.58
CA ALA A 29 5.43 -9.06 26.60
C ALA A 29 5.57 -8.46 25.20
N SER A 30 5.32 -7.16 25.07
CA SER A 30 5.57 -6.42 23.85
C SER A 30 6.96 -5.80 23.87
N SER A 31 7.61 -5.76 22.72
CA SER A 31 8.88 -5.07 22.51
C SER A 31 8.85 -4.32 21.19
N VAL A 32 9.68 -3.29 21.03
CA VAL A 32 9.82 -2.61 19.74
C VAL A 32 11.05 -3.16 19.03
N GLY A 33 10.82 -3.85 17.92
CA GLY A 33 11.88 -4.23 17.00
C GLY A 33 12.27 -3.03 16.14
N ILE A 34 13.57 -2.71 16.08
CA ILE A 34 14.10 -1.66 15.22
C ILE A 34 15.17 -2.28 14.31
N SER A 35 15.03 -2.04 13.01
CA SER A 35 16.01 -2.44 12.01
C SER A 35 16.45 -1.23 11.19
N ALA A 36 17.69 -1.26 10.71
CA ALA A 36 18.23 -0.22 9.83
C ALA A 36 18.98 -0.88 8.68
N ASN A 37 18.58 -0.55 7.45
CA ASN A 37 19.18 -1.09 6.23
C ASN A 37 19.64 0.04 5.32
N SER A 38 20.86 -0.08 4.81
CA SER A 38 21.30 0.80 3.72
C SER A 38 20.63 0.37 2.42
N PHE A 39 20.23 1.34 1.60
CA PHE A 39 19.71 1.09 0.27
C PHE A 39 20.37 1.98 -0.77
N THR A 40 20.33 1.54 -2.02
CA THR A 40 20.83 2.30 -3.18
C THR A 40 19.84 2.12 -4.32
N THR A 41 19.45 3.23 -4.92
CA THR A 41 18.53 3.31 -6.05
C THR A 41 19.26 3.83 -7.28
N LYS A 42 18.53 4.09 -8.37
CA LYS A 42 19.12 4.68 -9.58
C LYS A 42 19.55 6.14 -9.39
N GLN A 43 18.96 6.85 -8.42
CA GLN A 43 19.14 8.31 -8.28
C GLN A 43 19.72 8.72 -6.93
N GLY A 44 19.85 7.80 -5.98
CA GLY A 44 20.42 8.11 -4.68
C GLY A 44 20.68 6.87 -3.83
N SER A 45 21.09 7.13 -2.59
CA SER A 45 21.37 6.12 -1.59
C SER A 45 21.05 6.67 -0.23
N GLY A 46 20.66 5.79 0.69
CA GLY A 46 20.24 6.20 2.02
C GLY A 46 20.24 5.06 3.03
N ILE A 47 19.73 5.37 4.21
CA ILE A 47 19.44 4.42 5.27
C ILE A 47 17.94 4.49 5.53
N LEU A 48 17.31 3.33 5.54
CA LEU A 48 15.93 3.15 5.96
C LEU A 48 15.92 2.52 7.34
N VAL A 49 15.30 3.20 8.29
CA VAL A 49 15.04 2.68 9.63
C VAL A 49 13.58 2.27 9.70
N HIS A 50 13.33 1.04 10.13
CA HIS A 50 11.99 0.49 10.26
C HIS A 50 11.79 -0.01 11.69
N GLY A 51 10.71 0.44 12.33
CA GLY A 51 10.34 0.03 13.68
C GLY A 51 8.92 -0.52 13.73
N MET A 52 8.71 -1.56 14.54
CA MET A 52 7.39 -2.17 14.76
C MET A 52 7.30 -2.83 16.14
N GLU A 53 6.08 -3.01 16.64
CA GLU A 53 5.83 -3.77 17.85
C GLU A 53 5.90 -5.27 17.58
N LEU A 54 6.49 -6.00 18.53
CA LEU A 54 6.67 -7.44 18.51
C LEU A 54 6.05 -8.08 19.76
N PRO A 55 5.40 -9.25 19.64
CA PRO A 55 5.17 -9.99 18.39
C PRO A 55 4.19 -9.24 17.47
N SER A 56 4.51 -9.17 16.19
CA SER A 56 3.71 -8.45 15.19
C SER A 56 2.46 -9.26 14.84
N ALA A 57 1.29 -8.63 14.89
CA ALA A 57 0.07 -9.16 14.28
C ALA A 57 -0.03 -8.67 12.82
N PRO A 58 -0.84 -9.33 11.96
CA PRO A 58 -1.23 -8.72 10.68
C PRO A 58 -1.78 -7.32 10.93
N ASP A 59 -1.34 -6.35 10.14
CA ASP A 59 -1.73 -4.93 10.26
C ASP A 59 -1.48 -4.33 11.66
N SER A 60 -0.50 -4.85 12.43
CA SER A 60 -0.05 -4.23 13.69
C SER A 60 0.63 -2.87 13.48
N GLY A 61 0.84 -2.51 12.21
CA GLY A 61 1.50 -1.29 11.79
C GLY A 61 2.97 -1.22 12.18
N GLY A 62 3.52 -0.03 12.00
CA GLY A 62 4.91 0.29 12.27
C GLY A 62 5.24 1.71 11.84
N TRP A 63 6.53 2.01 11.77
CA TRP A 63 7.01 3.28 11.26
C TRP A 63 8.28 3.12 10.43
N VAL A 64 8.40 3.96 9.40
CA VAL A 64 9.57 4.03 8.52
C VAL A 64 10.16 5.43 8.55
N GLN A 65 11.46 5.54 8.78
CA GLN A 65 12.22 6.79 8.67
C GLN A 65 13.30 6.63 7.60
N VAL A 66 13.34 7.57 6.66
CA VAL A 66 14.37 7.61 5.62
C VAL A 66 15.38 8.70 5.91
N PHE A 67 16.66 8.33 5.81
CA PHE A 67 17.80 9.23 5.79
C PHE A 67 18.50 9.11 4.45
N GLY A 68 18.92 10.23 3.87
CA GLY A 68 19.57 10.23 2.56
C GLY A 68 20.43 11.46 2.34
N PHE A 69 21.20 11.45 1.25
CA PHE A 69 21.97 12.61 0.81
C PHE A 69 21.12 13.48 -0.11
N LYS A 70 20.93 14.75 0.25
CA LYS A 70 20.35 15.74 -0.68
C LYS A 70 21.18 15.81 -1.95
N TYR A 71 20.47 15.92 -3.07
CA TYR A 71 20.96 15.86 -4.45
C TYR A 71 21.62 14.55 -4.89
N GLY A 72 21.53 13.50 -4.08
CA GLY A 72 22.21 12.23 -4.33
C GLY A 72 23.70 12.30 -4.02
N ARG A 73 24.27 11.18 -3.56
CA ARG A 73 25.68 11.09 -3.16
C ARG A 73 26.65 11.42 -4.31
N ASP A 74 26.28 11.05 -5.53
CA ASP A 74 27.19 11.09 -6.68
C ASP A 74 27.38 12.51 -7.24
N LYS A 75 26.46 13.43 -6.97
CA LYS A 75 26.50 14.79 -7.54
C LYS A 75 27.38 15.76 -6.75
N TYR A 76 27.54 15.57 -5.45
CA TYR A 76 28.26 16.52 -4.57
C TYR A 76 29.32 15.87 -3.68
N ALA A 77 29.71 14.61 -3.97
CA ALA A 77 30.47 13.76 -3.06
C ALA A 77 29.72 13.58 -1.71
N ALA A 78 30.24 12.75 -0.81
CA ALA A 78 29.64 12.51 0.50
C ALA A 78 29.83 13.72 1.45
N ASP A 79 29.32 14.91 1.08
CA ASP A 79 29.19 16.02 2.03
C ASP A 79 28.19 15.62 3.11
N GLU A 80 28.70 15.29 4.29
CA GLU A 80 27.92 14.85 5.44
C GLU A 80 26.86 15.87 5.86
N ARG A 81 27.03 17.16 5.53
CA ARG A 81 26.03 18.21 5.80
C ARG A 81 24.75 18.04 4.97
N LEU A 82 24.83 17.30 3.86
CA LEU A 82 23.70 16.99 3.00
C LEU A 82 23.01 15.69 3.40
N PHE A 83 23.58 14.92 4.33
CA PHE A 83 22.95 13.73 4.89
C PHE A 83 21.99 14.10 6.01
N GLY A 84 20.76 13.62 5.94
CA GLY A 84 19.78 13.87 6.99
C GLY A 84 18.44 13.20 6.72
N PRO A 85 17.48 13.36 7.64
CA PRO A 85 16.15 12.81 7.48
C PRO A 85 15.43 13.49 6.32
N PHE A 86 14.70 12.71 5.52
CA PHE A 86 13.89 13.21 4.41
C PHE A 86 12.46 13.61 4.84
N GLY A 87 12.27 13.89 6.13
CA GLY A 87 10.97 14.16 6.74
C GLY A 87 10.86 13.47 8.11
N PRO A 88 9.76 13.65 8.82
CA PRO A 88 9.44 12.83 10.00
C PRO A 88 9.15 11.37 9.59
N PRO A 89 9.07 10.43 10.56
CA PRO A 89 8.72 9.05 10.29
C PRO A 89 7.33 8.92 9.65
N ILE A 90 7.20 7.99 8.72
CA ILE A 90 5.91 7.56 8.19
C ILE A 90 5.37 6.47 9.11
N PHE A 91 4.26 6.75 9.80
CA PHE A 91 3.48 5.74 10.50
C PHE A 91 2.58 5.02 9.51
N ILE A 92 2.62 3.70 9.57
CA ILE A 92 1.89 2.82 8.66
C ILE A 92 1.00 1.92 9.49
N ASP A 93 -0.28 1.88 9.16
CA ASP A 93 -1.20 0.85 9.68
C ASP A 93 -1.05 -0.47 8.90
N GLY A 94 -0.43 -0.41 7.71
CA GLY A 94 -0.06 -1.58 6.92
C GLY A 94 1.44 -1.89 6.98
N GLU A 95 2.01 -2.25 5.83
CA GLU A 95 3.37 -2.79 5.72
C GLU A 95 4.23 -1.98 4.76
N PHE A 96 5.50 -1.77 5.11
CA PHE A 96 6.51 -1.30 4.16
C PHE A 96 6.94 -2.47 3.27
N LEU A 97 6.70 -2.36 1.98
CA LEU A 97 6.93 -3.45 1.03
C LEU A 97 8.36 -3.44 0.50
N ASP A 98 8.77 -2.34 -0.13
CA ASP A 98 10.04 -2.22 -0.85
C ASP A 98 10.32 -0.77 -1.27
N ILE A 99 11.56 -0.50 -1.68
CA ILE A 99 11.98 0.66 -2.47
C ILE A 99 12.00 0.27 -3.95
N GLY A 100 11.23 0.96 -4.77
CA GLY A 100 11.13 0.70 -6.20
C GLY A 100 11.43 1.92 -7.06
N THR A 101 11.30 1.69 -8.38
CA THR A 101 11.21 2.75 -9.38
C THR A 101 9.77 2.84 -9.87
N ASP A 102 9.23 4.05 -9.87
CA ASP A 102 7.95 4.37 -10.46
C ASP A 102 8.06 4.47 -11.99
N SER A 103 7.55 3.43 -12.66
CA SER A 103 7.50 3.31 -14.12
C SER A 103 6.39 4.14 -14.77
N PHE A 104 5.44 4.69 -13.99
CA PHE A 104 4.33 5.49 -14.52
C PHE A 104 4.68 6.97 -14.65
N ARG A 105 5.78 7.42 -14.03
CA ARG A 105 6.30 8.77 -14.23
C ARG A 105 6.95 8.90 -15.62
N PRO A 106 6.53 9.87 -16.44
CA PRO A 106 7.12 10.07 -17.76
C PRO A 106 8.61 10.35 -17.66
N THR A 107 9.40 9.70 -18.50
CA THR A 107 10.83 9.99 -18.70
C THR A 107 10.96 11.45 -19.16
N PRO A 108 11.94 12.22 -18.67
CA PRO A 108 12.01 13.64 -18.98
C PRO A 108 12.07 13.90 -20.49
N THR A 109 11.09 14.64 -21.00
CA THR A 109 11.15 15.20 -22.34
C THR A 109 12.08 16.42 -22.31
N SER A 110 13.15 16.38 -23.10
CA SER A 110 14.02 17.55 -23.30
C SER A 110 13.26 18.60 -24.12
N PHE A 111 12.74 19.63 -23.47
CA PHE A 111 12.26 20.85 -24.14
C PHE A 111 13.37 21.91 -24.07
N GLY A 112 13.91 22.32 -25.22
CA GLY A 112 14.83 23.46 -25.31
C GLY A 112 16.23 23.25 -24.72
N GLY A 113 16.69 22.01 -24.55
CA GLY A 113 18.06 21.70 -24.09
C GLY A 113 18.23 21.61 -22.56
N ALA A 114 17.19 21.85 -21.78
CA ALA A 114 17.17 21.56 -20.35
C ALA A 114 16.39 20.25 -20.10
N THR A 115 17.10 19.18 -19.73
CA THR A 115 16.46 17.97 -19.21
C THR A 115 16.00 18.22 -17.78
N ALA A 116 14.69 18.27 -17.56
CA ALA A 116 14.16 18.25 -16.19
C ALA A 116 14.64 16.97 -15.49
N THR A 117 15.18 17.07 -14.28
CA THR A 117 15.48 15.88 -13.48
C THR A 117 14.17 15.31 -12.96
N VAL A 118 13.70 14.21 -13.55
CA VAL A 118 12.52 13.49 -13.05
C VAL A 118 12.99 12.47 -12.02
N MET A 119 12.40 12.50 -10.84
CA MET A 119 12.65 11.51 -9.79
C MET A 119 11.65 10.38 -9.92
N HIS A 120 12.13 9.14 -9.87
CA HIS A 120 11.36 7.92 -10.02
C HIS A 120 11.48 7.02 -8.79
N ASP A 121 12.40 7.27 -7.86
CA ASP A 121 12.56 6.40 -6.70
C ASP A 121 11.39 6.58 -5.72
N VAL A 122 10.73 5.48 -5.39
CA VAL A 122 9.55 5.46 -4.51
C VAL A 122 9.69 4.42 -3.41
N LEU A 123 9.18 4.75 -2.23
CA LEU A 123 8.87 3.80 -1.17
C LEU A 123 7.48 3.24 -1.45
N LYS A 124 7.29 1.92 -1.37
CA LYS A 124 6.00 1.27 -1.56
C LYS A 124 5.43 0.83 -0.23
N PHE A 125 4.20 1.24 0.05
CA PHE A 125 3.48 0.88 1.26
C PHE A 125 2.21 0.14 0.92
N ARG A 126 1.92 -0.93 1.66
CA ARG A 126 0.61 -1.57 1.71
C ARG A 126 -0.30 -0.68 2.55
N VAL A 127 -1.42 -0.23 1.98
CA VAL A 127 -2.41 0.60 2.67
C VAL A 127 -3.78 -0.07 2.58
N TRP A 128 -4.43 -0.22 3.72
CA TRP A 128 -5.76 -0.82 3.83
C TRP A 128 -6.86 0.15 3.41
N THR A 129 -7.81 -0.31 2.60
CA THR A 129 -8.96 0.49 2.15
C THR A 129 -10.23 0.28 2.99
N GLY A 130 -10.24 -0.73 3.86
CA GLY A 130 -11.46 -1.25 4.50
C GLY A 130 -11.90 -2.61 3.97
N ASN A 131 -11.52 -2.95 2.72
CA ASN A 131 -11.91 -4.19 2.03
C ASN A 131 -10.73 -4.93 1.40
N PHE A 132 -9.72 -4.20 0.93
CA PHE A 132 -8.54 -4.74 0.28
C PHE A 132 -7.34 -3.81 0.49
N ASN A 133 -6.17 -4.21 0.00
CA ASN A 133 -4.97 -3.40 0.12
C ASN A 133 -4.58 -2.77 -1.22
N ILE A 134 -4.15 -1.53 -1.18
CA ILE A 134 -3.48 -0.85 -2.31
C ILE A 134 -1.98 -0.74 -2.04
N VAL A 135 -1.19 -0.65 -3.11
CA VAL A 135 0.22 -0.29 -3.03
C VAL A 135 0.36 1.21 -3.27
N TYR A 136 0.56 1.97 -2.20
CA TYR A 136 0.72 3.43 -2.25
C TYR A 136 2.21 3.81 -2.41
N PRO A 137 2.59 4.50 -3.50
CA PRO A 137 3.95 4.96 -3.71
C PRO A 137 4.19 6.35 -3.10
N VAL A 138 5.28 6.47 -2.33
CA VAL A 138 5.78 7.73 -1.79
C VAL A 138 7.09 8.08 -2.49
N LEU A 139 7.14 9.25 -3.12
CA LEU A 139 8.34 9.70 -3.82
C LEU A 139 9.43 10.10 -2.84
N ILE A 140 10.65 9.63 -3.14
CA ILE A 140 11.88 10.15 -2.55
C ILE A 140 12.34 11.34 -3.40
N ASN A 141 12.12 12.56 -2.92
CA ASN A 141 12.61 13.76 -3.58
C ASN A 141 14.07 14.02 -3.17
N TRP A 142 15.01 13.44 -3.92
CA TRP A 142 16.44 13.60 -3.66
C TRP A 142 16.90 15.06 -3.73
N ILE A 143 16.28 15.90 -4.55
CA ILE A 143 16.69 17.32 -4.72
C ILE A 143 16.36 18.13 -3.47
N THR A 144 15.13 18.00 -2.96
CA THR A 144 14.70 18.75 -1.77
C THR A 144 15.05 18.05 -0.46
N GLY A 145 15.35 16.75 -0.53
CA GLY A 145 15.49 15.87 0.64
C GLY A 145 14.17 15.75 1.39
N LYS A 146 13.07 15.48 0.66
CA LYS A 146 11.73 15.31 1.23
C LYS A 146 11.04 14.06 0.70
N LEU A 147 10.17 13.48 1.52
CA LEU A 147 9.17 12.51 1.09
C LEU A 147 7.89 13.26 0.70
N GLN A 148 7.20 12.80 -0.34
CA GLN A 148 5.95 13.41 -0.81
C GLN A 148 5.12 12.40 -1.61
N PRO A 149 3.81 12.64 -1.81
CA PRO A 149 2.99 11.81 -2.70
C PRO A 149 3.65 11.64 -4.08
N ALA A 150 3.67 10.41 -4.60
CA ALA A 150 4.27 10.16 -5.91
C ALA A 150 3.42 10.74 -7.06
N TRP A 151 2.11 10.85 -6.90
CA TRP A 151 1.24 11.37 -7.94
C TRP A 151 0.21 12.34 -7.36
N ARG A 152 -0.25 13.24 -8.22
CA ARG A 152 -1.45 14.06 -8.02
C ARG A 152 -2.31 13.88 -9.26
N CYS A 153 -3.30 13.02 -9.16
CA CYS A 153 -4.15 12.65 -10.29
C CYS A 153 -5.50 13.33 -10.12
N ILE A 154 -5.79 14.32 -10.96
CA ILE A 154 -7.08 15.01 -10.95
C ILE A 154 -7.90 14.47 -12.11
N GLU A 155 -9.04 13.87 -11.82
CA GLU A 155 -10.02 13.45 -12.81
C GLU A 155 -11.34 14.23 -12.65
N THR A 156 -12.07 14.40 -13.75
CA THR A 156 -13.40 15.01 -13.75
C THR A 156 -14.43 13.90 -13.81
N THR A 157 -15.28 13.81 -12.79
CA THR A 157 -16.42 12.88 -12.70
C THR A 157 -17.73 13.64 -12.86
N SER A 158 -18.84 12.90 -12.90
CA SER A 158 -20.20 13.44 -12.85
C SER A 158 -20.47 14.30 -11.60
N LYS A 159 -19.71 14.10 -10.52
CA LYS A 159 -19.82 14.85 -9.25
C LYS A 159 -18.83 16.02 -9.16
N GLY A 160 -17.96 16.22 -10.16
CA GLY A 160 -16.97 17.31 -10.20
C GLY A 160 -15.52 16.79 -10.27
N GLN A 161 -14.56 17.66 -9.97
CA GLN A 161 -13.16 17.27 -9.93
C GLN A 161 -12.83 16.53 -8.64
N VAL A 162 -12.14 15.39 -8.75
CA VAL A 162 -11.67 14.58 -7.63
C VAL A 162 -10.18 14.26 -7.80
N GLU A 163 -9.44 14.21 -6.70
CA GLU A 163 -8.03 13.77 -6.69
C GLU A 163 -7.97 12.26 -6.42
N ARG A 164 -7.91 11.47 -7.49
CA ARG A 164 -8.01 10.00 -7.45
C ARG A 164 -6.99 9.38 -8.40
N CYS A 165 -6.04 8.61 -7.86
CA CYS A 165 -5.02 7.91 -8.64
C CYS A 165 -5.33 6.42 -8.76
N SER A 166 -4.78 5.76 -9.78
CA SER A 166 -4.80 4.30 -9.89
C SER A 166 -3.64 3.68 -9.13
N TYR A 167 -3.91 2.62 -8.37
CA TYR A 167 -2.94 1.88 -7.58
C TYR A 167 -3.02 0.37 -7.88
N PRO A 168 -1.87 -0.33 -7.89
CA PRO A 168 -1.85 -1.78 -7.81
C PRO A 168 -2.53 -2.25 -6.51
N ILE A 169 -3.15 -3.42 -6.57
CA ILE A 169 -3.91 -3.97 -5.45
C ILE A 169 -3.41 -5.34 -5.02
N THR A 170 -3.60 -5.63 -3.74
CA THR A 170 -3.42 -6.96 -3.15
C THR A 170 -4.73 -7.33 -2.45
N VAL A 171 -5.26 -8.49 -2.81
CA VAL A 171 -6.59 -8.94 -2.41
C VAL A 171 -6.50 -10.32 -1.75
N GLU A 172 -7.21 -10.48 -0.65
CA GLU A 172 -7.42 -11.76 0.02
C GLU A 172 -8.91 -12.08 -0.08
N ALA A 173 -9.30 -12.64 -1.23
CA ALA A 173 -10.71 -12.82 -1.57
C ALA A 173 -11.33 -14.04 -0.88
N HIS A 174 -12.47 -13.82 -0.24
CA HIS A 174 -13.29 -14.82 0.44
C HIS A 174 -14.59 -15.01 -0.32
N ARG A 175 -14.63 -15.96 -1.25
CA ARG A 175 -15.79 -16.15 -2.13
C ARG A 175 -16.96 -16.82 -1.42
N ASP A 176 -18.14 -16.24 -1.63
CA ASP A 176 -19.40 -16.90 -1.28
C ASP A 176 -19.68 -18.08 -2.22
N LYS A 177 -20.38 -19.09 -1.70
CA LYS A 177 -20.84 -20.27 -2.44
C LYS A 177 -22.21 -20.05 -3.08
N GLN A 178 -22.87 -18.92 -2.84
CA GLN A 178 -24.15 -18.58 -3.45
C GLN A 178 -23.97 -17.68 -4.68
N PRO A 179 -24.81 -17.83 -5.72
CA PRO A 179 -24.85 -16.88 -6.82
C PRO A 179 -25.26 -15.48 -6.33
N THR A 180 -24.58 -14.47 -6.83
CA THR A 180 -24.85 -13.06 -6.54
C THR A 180 -24.78 -12.23 -7.83
N PHE A 181 -24.92 -10.91 -7.74
CA PHE A 181 -24.73 -10.00 -8.86
C PHE A 181 -23.87 -8.81 -8.43
N VAL A 182 -23.18 -8.23 -9.41
CA VAL A 182 -22.43 -6.98 -9.23
C VAL A 182 -22.91 -5.94 -10.24
N ARG A 183 -22.85 -4.68 -9.85
CA ARG A 183 -23.05 -3.52 -10.72
C ARG A 183 -21.71 -3.10 -11.29
N LEU A 184 -21.49 -3.47 -12.54
CA LEU A 184 -20.23 -3.21 -13.24
C LEU A 184 -20.34 -1.91 -14.05
N PHE A 185 -19.70 -0.85 -13.57
CA PHE A 185 -19.65 0.45 -14.22
C PHE A 185 -18.58 0.47 -15.32
N PRO A 186 -18.82 1.17 -16.45
CA PRO A 186 -17.81 1.29 -17.50
C PRO A 186 -16.62 2.16 -17.07
N GLU A 187 -16.84 3.12 -16.18
CA GLU A 187 -15.83 4.03 -15.61
C GLU A 187 -16.01 4.11 -14.09
N ALA A 188 -14.98 4.58 -13.38
CA ALA A 188 -15.01 4.79 -11.93
C ALA A 188 -15.86 6.02 -11.55
N ASP A 189 -17.12 6.05 -11.96
CA ASP A 189 -18.01 7.18 -11.78
C ASP A 189 -19.48 6.73 -11.75
N ASP A 190 -20.17 7.07 -10.67
CA ASP A 190 -21.59 6.75 -10.45
C ASP A 190 -22.54 7.40 -11.49
N GLY A 191 -22.05 8.37 -12.26
CA GLY A 191 -22.83 9.00 -13.33
C GLY A 191 -23.11 8.09 -14.51
N PHE A 192 -22.41 6.95 -14.63
CA PHE A 192 -22.63 5.97 -15.68
C PHE A 192 -23.62 4.88 -15.26
N THR A 193 -24.40 4.39 -16.22
CA THR A 193 -25.31 3.26 -15.97
C THR A 193 -24.52 1.95 -15.87
N PRO A 194 -24.57 1.22 -14.73
CA PRO A 194 -23.87 -0.04 -14.59
C PRO A 194 -24.57 -1.18 -15.33
N LYS A 195 -23.79 -2.17 -15.75
CA LYS A 195 -24.28 -3.47 -16.20
C LYS A 195 -24.36 -4.42 -15.01
N HIS A 196 -25.52 -5.06 -14.81
CA HIS A 196 -25.64 -6.13 -13.82
C HIS A 196 -25.01 -7.41 -14.37
N VAL A 197 -24.02 -7.93 -13.67
CA VAL A 197 -23.32 -9.17 -14.03
C VAL A 197 -23.52 -10.18 -12.91
N ILE A 198 -23.99 -11.38 -13.27
CA ILE A 198 -24.16 -12.47 -12.32
C ILE A 198 -22.79 -13.06 -12.01
N VAL A 199 -22.46 -13.15 -10.73
CA VAL A 199 -21.26 -13.82 -10.23
C VAL A 199 -21.68 -15.19 -9.70
N GLN A 200 -21.20 -16.25 -10.36
CA GLN A 200 -21.41 -17.62 -9.92
C GLN A 200 -20.23 -18.08 -9.06
N PRO A 201 -20.38 -19.10 -8.21
CA PRO A 201 -19.28 -19.62 -7.39
C PRO A 201 -18.02 -20.00 -8.19
N GLN A 202 -18.22 -20.47 -9.43
CA GLN A 202 -17.15 -20.85 -10.37
C GLN A 202 -16.70 -19.71 -11.30
N SER A 203 -17.26 -18.51 -11.21
CA SER A 203 -16.85 -17.37 -12.04
C SER A 203 -15.38 -17.05 -11.81
N LYS A 204 -14.66 -16.73 -12.89
CA LYS A 204 -13.28 -16.26 -12.82
C LYS A 204 -13.31 -14.75 -12.60
N ILE A 205 -12.81 -14.32 -11.44
CA ILE A 205 -12.67 -12.91 -11.08
C ILE A 205 -11.18 -12.58 -11.04
N GLU A 206 -10.79 -11.57 -11.80
CA GLU A 206 -9.48 -10.94 -11.76
C GLU A 206 -9.63 -9.51 -11.22
N TYR A 207 -8.78 -9.12 -10.28
CA TYR A 207 -8.75 -7.78 -9.73
C TYR A 207 -7.55 -7.06 -10.32
N LEU A 208 -7.80 -5.94 -11.00
CA LEU A 208 -6.81 -5.32 -11.89
C LEU A 208 -6.10 -4.14 -11.23
N GLU A 209 -6.88 -3.18 -10.73
CA GLU A 209 -6.39 -1.95 -10.11
C GLU A 209 -7.48 -1.33 -9.23
N ALA A 210 -7.10 -0.39 -8.36
CA ALA A 210 -8.05 0.42 -7.63
C ALA A 210 -7.81 1.91 -7.86
N ARG A 211 -8.89 2.68 -7.90
CA ARG A 211 -8.85 4.13 -7.88
C ARG A 211 -9.43 4.62 -6.58
N THR A 212 -8.65 5.37 -5.81
CA THR A 212 -9.10 5.94 -4.55
C THR A 212 -8.33 7.22 -4.23
N PRO A 213 -8.95 8.20 -3.54
CA PRO A 213 -8.19 9.25 -2.88
C PRO A 213 -7.40 8.64 -1.72
N VAL A 214 -6.15 9.09 -1.57
CA VAL A 214 -5.32 8.81 -0.39
C VAL A 214 -4.85 10.16 0.14
N ALA A 215 -5.25 10.50 1.36
CA ALA A 215 -4.83 11.73 2.00
C ALA A 215 -3.43 11.56 2.60
N TRP A 216 -2.59 12.56 2.34
CA TRP A 216 -1.27 12.71 2.93
C TRP A 216 -1.38 13.64 4.14
N ASN A 217 -1.24 13.08 5.34
CA ASN A 217 -1.30 13.85 6.59
C ASN A 217 0.12 13.98 7.14
N GLU A 218 0.66 15.20 7.18
CA GLU A 218 2.02 15.47 7.65
C GLU A 218 2.00 16.58 8.70
N ASP A 219 2.65 16.31 9.83
CA ASP A 219 2.98 17.32 10.84
C ASP A 219 4.48 17.26 11.19
N ALA A 220 4.89 17.94 12.26
CA ALA A 220 6.30 17.95 12.67
C ALA A 220 6.80 16.61 13.24
N LYS A 221 5.90 15.68 13.58
CA LYS A 221 6.20 14.41 14.27
C LYS A 221 6.04 13.20 13.37
N ALA A 222 5.11 13.22 12.42
CA ALA A 222 4.73 12.05 11.65
C ALA A 222 4.16 12.41 10.28
N ILE A 223 4.30 11.45 9.35
CA ILE A 223 3.49 11.32 8.15
C ILE A 223 2.55 10.12 8.35
N SER A 224 1.30 10.23 7.94
CA SER A 224 0.36 9.10 7.86
C SER A 224 -0.49 9.17 6.60
N PHE A 225 -1.09 8.02 6.23
CA PHE A 225 -1.97 7.90 5.08
C PHE A 225 -3.38 7.57 5.56
N SER A 226 -4.39 8.15 4.93
CA SER A 226 -5.77 7.73 5.14
C SER A 226 -6.50 7.59 3.82
N VAL A 227 -7.23 6.50 3.66
CA VAL A 227 -8.09 6.23 2.50
C VAL A 227 -9.49 6.77 2.83
N ASN A 228 -10.08 7.54 1.92
CA ASN A 228 -11.47 8.01 2.08
C ASN A 228 -12.45 7.00 1.47
N GLU A 229 -13.75 7.18 1.73
CA GLU A 229 -14.82 6.26 1.31
C GLU A 229 -15.03 6.13 -0.23
N ASP A 230 -14.37 6.97 -1.03
CA ASP A 230 -14.51 6.98 -2.50
C ASP A 230 -13.58 5.96 -3.19
N VAL A 231 -13.75 4.68 -2.83
CA VAL A 231 -12.91 3.57 -3.30
C VAL A 231 -13.56 2.87 -4.47
N TRP A 232 -12.85 2.78 -5.60
CA TRP A 232 -13.25 2.03 -6.77
C TRP A 232 -12.26 0.91 -7.06
N ILE A 233 -12.73 -0.25 -7.46
CA ILE A 233 -11.89 -1.37 -7.90
C ILE A 233 -12.31 -1.82 -9.29
N LYS A 234 -11.32 -2.02 -10.14
CA LYS A 234 -11.50 -2.55 -11.48
C LYS A 234 -11.38 -4.06 -11.43
N VAL A 235 -12.40 -4.75 -11.93
CA VAL A 235 -12.49 -6.19 -11.94
C VAL A 235 -12.80 -6.70 -13.34
N CYS A 236 -12.35 -7.91 -13.64
CA CYS A 236 -12.73 -8.67 -14.82
C CYS A 236 -13.42 -9.96 -14.36
N ILE A 237 -14.71 -10.10 -14.68
CA ILE A 237 -15.55 -11.22 -14.28
C ILE A 237 -15.94 -12.00 -15.54
N ASP A 238 -15.42 -13.22 -15.67
CA ASP A 238 -15.65 -14.08 -16.84
C ASP A 238 -15.37 -13.37 -18.19
N GLY A 239 -14.35 -12.49 -18.19
CA GLY A 239 -13.94 -11.70 -19.36
C GLY A 239 -14.65 -10.35 -19.51
N LEU A 240 -15.58 -10.00 -18.62
CA LEU A 240 -16.24 -8.70 -18.59
C LEU A 240 -15.53 -7.76 -17.61
N GLU A 241 -14.91 -6.72 -18.14
CA GLU A 241 -14.18 -5.72 -17.37
C GLU A 241 -15.06 -4.52 -17.00
N GLY A 242 -14.88 -4.00 -15.80
CA GLY A 242 -15.40 -2.70 -15.39
C GLY A 242 -15.12 -2.43 -13.91
N TRP A 243 -15.80 -1.42 -13.38
CA TRP A 243 -15.55 -0.88 -12.06
C TRP A 243 -16.69 -1.19 -11.09
N ILE A 244 -16.36 -1.44 -9.83
CA ILE A 244 -17.31 -1.59 -8.74
C ILE A 244 -16.90 -0.65 -7.59
N HIS A 245 -17.87 -0.24 -6.77
CA HIS A 245 -17.69 0.82 -5.77
C HIS A 245 -18.37 0.54 -4.42
N SER A 246 -19.51 -0.16 -4.40
CA SER A 246 -20.24 -0.34 -3.15
C SER A 246 -19.74 -1.53 -2.35
N GLN A 247 -20.04 -1.49 -1.05
CA GLN A 247 -19.83 -2.61 -0.14
C GLN A 247 -20.54 -3.90 -0.60
N GLU A 248 -21.77 -3.80 -1.11
CA GLU A 248 -22.52 -4.94 -1.66
C GLU A 248 -21.79 -5.55 -2.88
N ASP A 249 -21.28 -4.71 -3.78
CA ASP A 249 -20.55 -5.17 -4.95
C ASP A 249 -19.18 -5.76 -4.56
N PHE A 250 -18.51 -5.21 -3.54
CA PHE A 250 -17.27 -5.75 -2.98
C PHE A 250 -17.50 -7.12 -2.34
N GLU A 251 -18.52 -7.28 -1.51
CA GLU A 251 -18.91 -8.57 -0.91
C GLU A 251 -19.24 -9.61 -1.97
N ALA A 252 -19.95 -9.20 -3.03
CA ALA A 252 -20.31 -10.07 -4.15
C ALA A 252 -19.09 -10.61 -4.90
N VAL A 253 -17.97 -9.88 -4.90
CA VAL A 253 -16.68 -10.38 -5.42
C VAL A 253 -15.77 -10.95 -4.33
N GLY A 254 -16.27 -11.19 -3.12
CA GLY A 254 -15.52 -11.79 -2.02
C GLY A 254 -14.53 -10.85 -1.33
N LEU A 255 -14.81 -9.54 -1.31
CA LEU A 255 -14.04 -8.53 -0.59
C LEU A 255 -14.90 -7.89 0.52
N PRO A 256 -15.31 -8.67 1.55
CA PRO A 256 -16.11 -8.13 2.64
C PRO A 256 -15.34 -7.03 3.39
N GLN A 257 -16.07 -6.15 4.06
CA GLN A 257 -15.45 -5.19 4.95
C GLN A 257 -14.87 -5.95 6.15
N ALA A 258 -13.58 -5.76 6.42
CA ALA A 258 -13.01 -6.29 7.66
C ALA A 258 -13.47 -5.41 8.83
N GLY A 259 -13.96 -6.05 9.89
CA GLY A 259 -14.35 -5.43 11.15
C GLY A 259 -13.36 -5.73 12.26
#